data_AF-A0A9P4Y461-F1
#
_entry.id   AF-A0A9P4Y461-F1
#
_cell.length_a   1.000
_cell.length_b   1.000
_cell.length_c   1.000
_cell.angle_alpha   90.00
_cell.angle_beta   90.00
_cell.angle_gamma   90.00
#
_symmetry.space_group_name_H-M   'P 1'
#
loop_
_entity.id
_entity.type
_entity.pdbx_description
1 polymer ?
#
loop_
_entity_poly.entity_id
_entity_poly.type
_entity_poly.pdbx_seq_one_letter_code
_entity_poly.pdbx_strand_id
1 'polypeptide(L)'
;PGQELPALQDCVQVVAYDAGFAALTSTGSVYTWGDERYMPCLARDLDEFSPSDKPGLVHSLQDLPTGPITKIAAGGYILAALTKGNDLYVWGGHLGKRTLPVDLVGGPTPMDIDDHDIADVAVGDAHLIVLTTHGHVFVIGDNRNGQLGIKSQRADVWEEVELDLSDKTTPVAVVAGPRGSFITVERLPHSSGI
;
A
#
# COMPACT_ATOMS: atom_id res chain seq x y z
N PRO A 1 -13.31 -27.66 -6.37
CA PRO A 1 -12.39 -27.63 -7.55
C PRO A 1 -11.61 -26.32 -7.55
N GLY A 2 -10.28 -26.36 -7.70
CA GLY A 2 -9.47 -25.15 -7.89
C GLY A 2 -9.66 -24.63 -9.31
N GLN A 3 -9.92 -23.34 -9.46
CA GLN A 3 -9.93 -22.67 -10.75
C GLN A 3 -8.51 -22.18 -11.04
N GLU A 4 -7.95 -22.54 -12.19
CA GLU A 4 -6.70 -21.95 -12.66
C GLU A 4 -6.95 -20.50 -13.08
N LEU A 5 -5.97 -19.63 -12.79
CA LEU A 5 -5.99 -18.21 -13.17
C LEU A 5 -4.82 -17.97 -14.14
N PRO A 6 -4.98 -18.25 -15.45
CA PRO A 6 -3.90 -18.11 -16.43
C PRO A 6 -3.26 -16.73 -16.48
N ALA A 7 -4.02 -15.68 -16.18
CA ALA A 7 -3.52 -14.30 -16.12
C ALA A 7 -2.50 -14.06 -14.98
N LEU A 8 -2.40 -14.98 -14.01
CA LEU A 8 -1.58 -14.87 -12.81
C LEU A 8 -0.49 -15.95 -12.73
N GLN A 9 -0.07 -16.54 -13.85
CA GLN A 9 0.94 -17.62 -13.85
C GLN A 9 2.28 -17.21 -13.21
N ASP A 10 2.67 -15.94 -13.33
CA ASP A 10 3.90 -15.39 -12.75
C ASP A 10 3.63 -14.51 -11.51
N CYS A 11 2.60 -14.83 -10.74
CA CYS A 11 2.25 -14.08 -9.54
C CYS A 11 3.32 -14.19 -8.45
N VAL A 12 3.78 -13.04 -7.95
CA VAL A 12 4.79 -12.92 -6.89
C VAL A 12 4.22 -12.41 -5.57
N GLN A 13 3.06 -11.76 -5.60
CA GLN A 13 2.38 -11.28 -4.40
C GLN A 13 0.86 -11.29 -4.58
N VAL A 14 0.15 -11.66 -3.52
CA VAL A 14 -1.31 -11.54 -3.43
C VAL A 14 -1.65 -10.85 -2.11
N VAL A 15 -2.63 -9.94 -2.15
CA VAL A 15 -3.20 -9.29 -0.97
C VAL A 15 -4.72 -9.41 -0.98
N ALA A 16 -5.32 -9.48 0.20
CA ALA A 16 -6.77 -9.49 0.39
C ALA A 16 -7.19 -8.22 1.15
N TYR A 17 -8.39 -7.73 0.84
CA TYR A 17 -9.02 -6.57 1.48
C TYR A 17 -10.52 -6.83 1.63
N ASP A 18 -11.28 -5.94 2.28
CA ASP A 18 -12.67 -6.20 2.69
C ASP A 18 -13.61 -6.56 1.52
N ALA A 19 -13.32 -6.03 0.34
CA ALA A 19 -14.16 -6.15 -0.84
C ALA A 19 -13.54 -7.01 -1.96
N GLY A 20 -12.36 -7.60 -1.76
CA GLY A 20 -11.70 -8.35 -2.84
C GLY A 20 -10.24 -8.68 -2.61
N PHE A 21 -9.54 -8.85 -3.73
CA PHE A 21 -8.15 -9.25 -3.80
C PHE A 21 -7.40 -8.44 -4.85
N ALA A 22 -6.08 -8.36 -4.67
CA ALA A 22 -5.17 -7.88 -5.69
C ALA A 22 -3.97 -8.81 -5.81
N ALA A 23 -3.43 -8.93 -7.02
CA ALA A 23 -2.25 -9.73 -7.31
C ALA A 23 -1.23 -8.93 -8.12
N LEU A 24 0.05 -9.15 -7.83
CA LEU A 24 1.19 -8.60 -8.54
C LEU A 24 1.91 -9.75 -9.25
N THR A 25 2.25 -9.53 -10.51
CA THR A 25 3.07 -10.43 -11.32
C THR A 25 4.54 -10.02 -11.30
N SER A 26 5.45 -10.93 -11.63
CA SER A 26 6.89 -10.69 -11.69
C SER A 26 7.30 -9.61 -12.71
N THR A 27 6.45 -9.34 -13.69
CA THR A 27 6.61 -8.26 -14.69
C THR A 27 6.10 -6.90 -14.21
N GLY A 28 5.46 -6.84 -13.02
CA GLY A 28 4.93 -5.62 -12.44
C GLY A 28 3.49 -5.28 -12.82
N SER A 29 2.77 -6.19 -13.46
CA SER A 29 1.33 -6.00 -13.74
C SER A 29 0.49 -6.32 -12.51
N VAL A 30 -0.44 -5.42 -12.18
CA VAL A 30 -1.36 -5.52 -11.04
C VAL A 30 -2.76 -5.90 -11.51
N TYR A 31 -3.33 -6.92 -10.89
CA TYR A 31 -4.68 -7.40 -11.15
C TYR A 31 -5.56 -7.24 -9.92
N THR A 32 -6.84 -6.92 -10.12
CA THR A 32 -7.84 -6.78 -9.05
C THR A 32 -9.11 -7.56 -9.37
N TRP A 33 -9.77 -8.09 -8.36
CA TRP A 33 -11.10 -8.70 -8.46
C TRP A 33 -11.79 -8.70 -7.11
N GLY A 34 -13.12 -8.76 -7.11
CA GLY A 34 -13.91 -8.62 -5.91
C GLY A 34 -15.33 -8.13 -6.18
N ASP A 35 -15.89 -7.43 -5.21
CA ASP A 35 -17.26 -6.95 -5.20
C ASP A 35 -17.40 -5.64 -6.01
N GLU A 36 -18.18 -5.69 -7.09
CA GLU A 36 -18.44 -4.55 -7.98
C GLU A 36 -19.10 -3.35 -7.29
N ARG A 37 -19.70 -3.51 -6.10
CA ARG A 37 -20.24 -2.37 -5.34
C ARG A 37 -19.14 -1.45 -4.80
N TYR A 38 -17.89 -1.91 -4.86
CA TYR A 38 -16.68 -1.22 -4.41
C TYR A 38 -15.76 -0.90 -5.60
N MET A 39 -16.33 -0.44 -6.72
CA MET A 39 -15.61 -0.06 -7.95
C MET A 39 -14.29 0.69 -7.74
N PRO A 40 -14.17 1.69 -6.84
CA PRO A 40 -12.90 2.39 -6.63
C PRO A 40 -11.76 1.46 -6.20
N CYS A 41 -12.03 0.36 -5.49
CA CYS A 41 -11.03 -0.62 -5.07
C CYS A 41 -10.52 -1.47 -6.23
N LEU A 42 -11.37 -1.71 -7.24
CA LEU A 42 -11.00 -2.46 -8.43
C LEU A 42 -10.11 -1.63 -9.37
N ALA A 43 -10.27 -0.31 -9.40
CA ALA A 43 -9.43 0.60 -10.21
C ALA A 43 -9.38 0.23 -11.71
N ARG A 44 -10.47 -0.38 -12.21
CA ARG A 44 -10.61 -0.79 -13.61
C ARG A 44 -12.07 -0.76 -14.01
N ASP A 45 -12.31 -0.59 -15.30
CA ASP A 45 -13.64 -0.74 -15.86
C ASP A 45 -14.07 -2.21 -15.88
N LEU A 46 -15.38 -2.42 -15.74
CA LEU A 46 -16.00 -3.74 -15.78
C LEU A 46 -16.81 -3.91 -17.05
N ASP A 47 -16.66 -5.07 -17.69
CA ASP A 47 -17.45 -5.51 -18.82
C ASP A 47 -17.54 -7.05 -18.86
N GLU A 48 -18.10 -7.60 -19.93
CA GLU A 48 -18.26 -9.05 -20.09
C GLU A 48 -16.94 -9.83 -20.17
N PHE A 49 -15.84 -9.17 -20.57
CA PHE A 49 -14.50 -9.75 -20.69
C PHE A 49 -13.63 -9.50 -19.45
N SER A 50 -13.97 -8.47 -18.67
CA SER A 50 -13.31 -8.04 -17.44
C SER A 50 -14.29 -7.99 -16.25
N PRO A 51 -14.97 -9.11 -15.90
CA PRO A 51 -15.95 -9.09 -14.83
C PRO A 51 -15.30 -8.86 -13.46
N SER A 52 -16.09 -8.42 -12.48
CA SER A 52 -15.62 -8.11 -11.13
C SER A 52 -15.11 -9.35 -10.39
N ASP A 53 -15.70 -10.51 -10.63
CA ASP A 53 -15.40 -11.77 -9.95
C ASP A 53 -14.16 -12.52 -10.48
N LYS A 54 -13.48 -11.98 -11.49
CA LYS A 54 -12.24 -12.53 -12.06
C LYS A 54 -11.11 -11.50 -12.05
N PRO A 55 -9.84 -11.94 -11.93
CA PRO A 55 -8.69 -11.03 -12.03
C PRO A 55 -8.72 -10.24 -13.34
N GLY A 56 -8.80 -8.92 -13.23
CA GLY A 56 -8.71 -7.98 -14.35
C GLY A 56 -7.53 -7.03 -14.14
N LEU A 57 -6.89 -6.63 -15.24
CA LEU A 57 -5.70 -5.77 -15.21
C LEU A 57 -6.06 -4.34 -14.83
N VAL A 58 -5.28 -3.74 -13.92
CA VAL A 58 -5.34 -2.30 -13.61
C VAL A 58 -4.45 -1.56 -14.61
N HIS A 59 -5.05 -1.19 -15.74
CA HIS A 59 -4.31 -0.60 -16.88
C HIS A 59 -3.57 0.71 -16.54
N SER A 60 -4.10 1.52 -15.61
CA SER A 60 -3.49 2.79 -15.21
C SER A 60 -2.17 2.64 -14.44
N LEU A 61 -1.81 1.41 -14.02
CA LEU A 61 -0.53 1.07 -13.41
C LEU A 61 0.46 0.45 -14.41
N GLN A 62 0.15 0.46 -15.72
CA GLN A 62 1.09 0.06 -16.76
C GLN A 62 1.91 1.26 -17.25
N ASP A 63 3.14 0.98 -17.70
CA ASP A 63 4.03 1.95 -18.34
C ASP A 63 4.26 3.25 -17.54
N LEU A 64 4.32 3.13 -16.22
CA LEU A 64 4.53 4.26 -15.31
C LEU A 64 5.93 4.90 -15.52
N PRO A 65 6.09 6.22 -15.32
CA PRO A 65 7.34 6.94 -15.56
C PRO A 65 8.53 6.40 -14.75
N THR A 66 8.27 5.91 -13.53
CA THR A 66 9.26 5.38 -12.59
C THR A 66 9.35 3.85 -12.62
N GLY A 67 8.79 3.22 -13.65
CA GLY A 67 8.95 1.79 -13.92
C GLY A 67 7.87 0.91 -13.29
N PRO A 68 8.01 -0.42 -13.41
CA PRO A 68 6.97 -1.38 -13.04
C PRO A 68 6.70 -1.40 -11.54
N ILE A 69 5.52 -1.91 -11.15
CA ILE A 69 5.18 -2.13 -9.74
C ILE A 69 6.05 -3.25 -9.16
N THR A 70 6.58 -3.02 -7.95
CA THR A 70 7.44 -3.94 -7.20
C THR A 70 6.79 -4.47 -5.93
N LYS A 71 5.81 -3.73 -5.38
CA LYS A 71 5.05 -4.14 -4.19
C LYS A 71 3.61 -3.65 -4.30
N ILE A 72 2.68 -4.46 -3.79
CA ILE A 72 1.32 -4.03 -3.47
C ILE A 72 1.02 -4.18 -1.97
N ALA A 73 0.11 -3.39 -1.44
CA ALA A 73 -0.41 -3.52 -0.08
C ALA A 73 -1.90 -3.17 -0.06
N ALA A 74 -2.67 -3.80 0.83
CA ALA A 74 -4.10 -3.53 0.94
C ALA A 74 -4.61 -3.76 2.36
N GLY A 75 -5.63 -3.00 2.74
CA GLY A 75 -6.30 -3.07 4.04
C GLY A 75 -7.63 -2.31 3.99
N GLY A 76 -8.67 -2.83 4.65
CA GLY A 76 -10.02 -2.28 4.55
C GLY A 76 -10.48 -2.13 3.11
N TYR A 77 -10.66 -0.88 2.66
CA TYR A 77 -11.05 -0.55 1.28
C TYR A 77 -9.95 0.24 0.55
N ILE A 78 -8.71 0.16 1.01
CA ILE A 78 -7.59 0.94 0.50
C ILE A 78 -6.54 -0.01 -0.07
N LEU A 79 -5.96 0.39 -1.19
CA LEU A 79 -4.87 -0.31 -1.83
C LEU A 79 -3.73 0.67 -2.13
N ALA A 80 -2.52 0.14 -2.13
CA ALA A 80 -1.31 0.85 -2.47
C ALA A 80 -0.42 0.01 -3.39
N ALA A 81 0.33 0.67 -4.25
CA ALA A 81 1.34 0.08 -5.11
C ALA A 81 2.61 0.94 -5.11
N LEU A 82 3.77 0.28 -5.08
CA LEU A 82 5.09 0.92 -5.11
C LEU A 82 5.75 0.62 -6.46
N THR A 83 6.29 1.64 -7.13
CA THR A 83 7.05 1.45 -8.37
C THR A 83 8.51 1.08 -8.08
N LYS A 84 9.22 0.61 -9.10
CA LYS A 84 10.67 0.37 -9.04
C LYS A 84 11.47 1.64 -8.74
N GLY A 85 10.97 2.80 -9.16
CA GLY A 85 11.57 4.10 -8.90
C GLY A 85 11.07 4.78 -7.63
N ASN A 86 10.45 4.03 -6.71
CA ASN A 86 10.04 4.46 -5.37
C ASN A 86 8.84 5.43 -5.31
N ASP A 87 8.01 5.50 -6.36
CA ASP A 87 6.76 6.25 -6.33
C ASP A 87 5.63 5.42 -5.71
N LEU A 88 4.83 6.06 -4.85
CA LEU A 88 3.67 5.46 -4.22
C LEU A 88 2.39 5.84 -4.97
N TYR A 89 1.56 4.85 -5.31
CA TYR A 89 0.21 5.03 -5.83
C TYR A 89 -0.80 4.46 -4.85
N VAL A 90 -1.89 5.19 -4.59
CA VAL A 90 -2.97 4.76 -3.68
C VAL A 90 -4.32 4.86 -4.38
N TRP A 91 -5.21 3.91 -4.10
CA TRP A 91 -6.59 3.93 -4.61
C TRP A 91 -7.55 3.22 -3.67
N GLY A 92 -8.83 3.22 -4.06
CA GLY A 92 -9.90 2.62 -3.31
C GLY A 92 -10.75 3.66 -2.60
N GLY A 93 -11.30 3.25 -1.46
CA GLY A 93 -12.29 3.99 -0.71
C GLY A 93 -13.71 3.57 -1.04
N HIS A 94 -14.62 3.87 -0.11
CA HIS A 94 -16.05 3.68 -0.30
C HIS A 94 -16.82 4.71 0.51
N LEU A 95 -17.85 5.30 -0.10
CA LEU A 95 -18.73 6.25 0.57
C LEU A 95 -19.36 5.59 1.82
N GLY A 96 -19.34 6.31 2.94
CA GLY A 96 -19.87 5.81 4.22
C GLY A 96 -18.95 4.87 4.99
N LYS A 97 -17.73 4.60 4.50
CA LYS A 97 -16.66 3.92 5.25
C LYS A 97 -15.62 4.93 5.74
N ARG A 98 -14.78 4.51 6.68
CA ARG A 98 -13.61 5.32 7.07
C ARG A 98 -12.66 5.33 5.89
N THR A 99 -12.28 6.52 5.44
CA THR A 99 -11.34 6.70 4.34
C THR A 99 -10.12 7.48 4.80
N LEU A 100 -9.08 7.41 3.98
CA LEU A 100 -7.97 8.33 4.06
C LEU A 100 -8.44 9.77 3.81
N PRO A 101 -7.75 10.77 4.37
CA PRO A 101 -7.97 12.19 4.14
C PRO A 101 -7.36 12.65 2.80
N VAL A 102 -7.45 11.82 1.75
CA VAL A 102 -6.93 12.13 0.41
C VAL A 102 -8.00 11.86 -0.63
N ASP A 103 -7.97 12.63 -1.73
CA ASP A 103 -8.87 12.42 -2.86
C ASP A 103 -8.33 11.32 -3.76
N LEU A 104 -9.08 10.21 -3.87
CA LEU A 104 -8.72 9.02 -4.66
C LEU A 104 -9.67 8.81 -5.85
N VAL A 105 -10.29 9.89 -6.33
CA VAL A 105 -11.22 9.82 -7.46
C VAL A 105 -10.51 9.33 -8.72
N GLY A 106 -11.09 8.30 -9.35
CA GLY A 106 -10.65 7.83 -10.66
C GLY A 106 -9.58 6.73 -10.65
N GLY A 107 -9.16 6.23 -9.48
CA GLY A 107 -8.27 5.08 -9.37
C GLY A 107 -6.89 5.41 -8.77
N PRO A 108 -5.81 4.71 -9.17
CA PRO A 108 -4.47 4.88 -8.63
C PRO A 108 -3.97 6.30 -8.79
N THR A 109 -3.81 6.97 -7.66
CA THR A 109 -3.40 8.36 -7.54
C THR A 109 -1.98 8.40 -6.97
N PRO A 110 -1.01 9.10 -7.61
CA PRO A 110 0.33 9.24 -7.08
C PRO A 110 0.31 10.06 -5.79
N MET A 111 1.01 9.61 -4.77
CA MET A 111 1.12 10.28 -3.47
C MET A 111 2.47 10.99 -3.38
N ASP A 112 2.41 12.30 -3.15
CA ASP A 112 3.58 13.10 -2.77
C ASP A 112 3.69 13.13 -1.24
N ILE A 113 4.88 12.81 -0.74
CA ILE A 113 5.20 12.73 0.69
C ILE A 113 6.44 13.58 0.91
N ASP A 114 6.27 14.89 0.73
CA ASP A 114 7.33 15.90 0.87
C ASP A 114 8.58 15.57 0.05
N ASP A 115 8.39 15.21 -1.23
CA ASP A 115 9.47 14.84 -2.17
C ASP A 115 10.32 13.62 -1.74
N HIS A 116 9.83 12.77 -0.83
CA HIS A 116 10.53 11.55 -0.42
C HIS A 116 10.27 10.35 -1.33
N ASP A 117 11.34 9.66 -1.71
CA ASP A 117 11.29 8.32 -2.29
C ASP A 117 10.86 7.28 -1.24
N ILE A 118 9.91 6.42 -1.61
CA ILE A 118 9.32 5.41 -0.72
C ILE A 118 10.01 4.06 -0.90
N ALA A 119 10.56 3.52 0.20
CA ALA A 119 11.17 2.20 0.23
C ALA A 119 10.18 1.09 0.59
N ASP A 120 9.20 1.39 1.45
CA ASP A 120 8.20 0.41 1.86
C ASP A 120 6.85 1.05 2.23
N VAL A 121 5.76 0.29 2.06
CA VAL A 121 4.40 0.72 2.40
C VAL A 121 3.58 -0.40 3.03
N ALA A 122 2.74 -0.07 3.99
CA ALA A 122 1.69 -0.93 4.51
C ALA A 122 0.37 -0.16 4.72
N VAL A 123 -0.74 -0.89 4.59
CA VAL A 123 -2.10 -0.35 4.58
C VAL A 123 -2.93 -1.06 5.64
N GLY A 124 -3.58 -0.31 6.53
CA GLY A 124 -4.57 -0.81 7.48
C GLY A 124 -6.01 -0.51 7.04
N ASP A 125 -6.99 -0.61 7.95
CA ASP A 125 -8.41 -0.42 7.57
C ASP A 125 -8.71 1.00 7.08
N ALA A 126 -8.01 1.99 7.64
CA ALA A 126 -8.25 3.41 7.41
C ALA A 126 -7.00 4.27 7.61
N HIS A 127 -5.80 3.67 7.46
CA HIS A 127 -4.53 4.35 7.61
C HIS A 127 -3.44 3.75 6.72
N LEU A 128 -2.44 4.56 6.42
CA LEU A 128 -1.18 4.13 5.79
C LEU A 128 -0.01 4.40 6.72
N ILE A 129 1.01 3.56 6.56
CA ILE A 129 2.35 3.78 7.07
C ILE A 129 3.33 3.53 5.92
N VAL A 130 4.30 4.44 5.75
CA VAL A 130 5.33 4.36 4.72
C VAL A 130 6.71 4.51 5.35
N LEU A 131 7.70 3.86 4.77
CA LEU A 131 9.11 4.03 5.06
C LEU A 131 9.78 4.63 3.84
N THR A 132 10.51 5.74 4.03
CA THR A 132 11.29 6.36 2.96
C THR A 132 12.63 5.66 2.77
N THR A 133 13.27 5.86 1.62
CA THR A 133 14.63 5.36 1.33
C THR A 133 15.70 5.94 2.27
N HIS A 134 15.38 7.04 2.95
CA HIS A 134 16.24 7.72 3.91
C HIS A 134 15.96 7.31 5.36
N GLY A 135 15.05 6.35 5.60
CA GLY A 135 14.78 5.81 6.93
C GLY A 135 13.73 6.58 7.74
N HIS A 136 13.06 7.57 7.14
CA HIS A 136 11.95 8.29 7.77
C HIS A 136 10.66 7.48 7.65
N VAL A 137 9.79 7.56 8.66
CA VAL A 137 8.49 6.89 8.65
C VAL A 137 7.39 7.93 8.66
N PHE A 138 6.48 7.86 7.70
CA PHE A 138 5.32 8.74 7.62
C PHE A 138 4.03 7.95 7.77
N VAL A 139 3.02 8.60 8.33
CA VAL A 139 1.69 8.04 8.60
C VAL A 139 0.59 9.00 8.20
N ILE A 140 -0.56 8.45 7.80
CA ILE A 140 -1.76 9.25 7.48
C ILE A 140 -3.03 8.44 7.79
N GLY A 141 -4.11 9.11 8.18
CA GLY A 141 -5.42 8.50 8.38
C GLY A 141 -5.85 8.35 9.83
N ASP A 142 -6.66 7.33 10.11
CA ASP A 142 -7.29 7.10 11.42
C ASP A 142 -6.26 6.77 12.50
N ASN A 143 -6.33 7.40 13.68
CA ASN A 143 -5.47 7.07 14.83
C ASN A 143 -6.25 6.82 16.13
N ARG A 144 -7.56 6.56 16.06
CA ARG A 144 -8.40 6.38 17.25
C ARG A 144 -8.00 5.17 18.13
N ASN A 145 -7.20 4.25 17.61
CA ASN A 145 -6.65 3.11 18.35
C ASN A 145 -5.14 3.26 18.61
N GLY A 146 -4.52 4.39 18.24
CA GLY A 146 -3.07 4.58 18.33
C GLY A 146 -2.27 3.94 17.19
N GLN A 147 -2.92 3.51 16.12
CA GLN A 147 -2.29 2.79 15.00
C GLN A 147 -1.21 3.56 14.21
N LEU A 148 -1.17 4.89 14.33
CA LEU A 148 -0.18 5.75 13.69
C LEU A 148 1.03 6.05 14.59
N GLY A 149 0.95 5.79 15.90
CA GLY A 149 2.03 6.12 16.84
C GLY A 149 2.22 7.61 17.15
N ILE A 150 1.31 8.49 16.69
CA ILE A 150 1.34 9.94 16.96
C ILE A 150 0.38 10.33 18.11
N LYS A 151 0.48 11.59 18.57
CA LYS A 151 -0.36 12.12 19.67
C LYS A 151 -1.81 12.43 19.23
N SER A 152 -2.01 12.82 17.97
CA SER A 152 -3.31 13.20 17.42
C SER A 152 -4.22 11.99 17.21
N GLN A 153 -5.55 12.15 17.27
CA GLN A 153 -6.51 11.06 17.03
C GLN A 153 -6.70 10.68 15.55
N ARG A 154 -6.11 11.47 14.65
CA ARG A 154 -6.07 11.30 13.20
C ARG A 154 -4.92 12.17 12.65
N ALA A 155 -4.36 11.77 11.51
CA ALA A 155 -3.47 12.59 10.69
C ALA A 155 -4.20 12.89 9.37
N ASP A 156 -4.49 14.17 9.11
CA ASP A 156 -5.19 14.63 7.89
C ASP A 156 -4.24 14.94 6.72
N VAL A 157 -2.95 15.01 7.01
CA VAL A 157 -1.84 15.09 6.07
C VAL A 157 -0.80 14.04 6.46
N TRP A 158 0.21 13.83 5.64
CA TRP A 158 1.35 12.99 6.03
C TRP A 158 2.03 13.59 7.25
N GLU A 159 2.19 12.78 8.30
CA GLU A 159 2.90 13.16 9.51
C GLU A 159 4.10 12.22 9.68
N GLU A 160 5.29 12.78 9.92
CA GLU A 160 6.47 12.00 10.26
C GLU A 160 6.33 11.46 11.69
N VAL A 161 6.67 10.18 11.88
CA VAL A 161 6.74 9.53 13.18
C VAL A 161 8.15 9.72 13.73
N GLU A 162 8.27 10.42 14.86
CA GLU A 162 9.52 10.51 15.61
C GLU A 162 9.88 9.13 16.19
N LEU A 163 10.99 8.55 15.72
CA LEU A 163 11.49 7.27 16.20
C LEU A 163 12.66 7.49 17.16
N ASP A 164 12.46 7.18 18.44
CA ASP A 164 13.53 7.16 19.45
C ASP A 164 14.32 5.85 19.35
N LEU A 165 15.15 5.76 18.29
CA LEU A 165 16.03 4.62 18.03
C LEU A 165 17.46 4.95 18.43
N SER A 166 18.18 3.96 18.98
CA SER A 166 19.62 4.10 19.19
C SER A 166 20.37 4.28 17.86
N ASP A 167 21.51 4.99 17.86
CA ASP A 167 22.35 5.27 16.67
C ASP A 167 22.74 4.05 15.80
N LYS A 168 22.56 2.83 16.31
CA LYS A 168 22.87 1.58 15.61
C LYS A 168 21.65 0.85 15.09
N THR A 169 20.47 1.46 15.13
CA THR A 169 19.19 0.84 14.77
C THR A 169 18.54 1.65 13.67
N THR A 170 18.19 0.99 12.56
CA THR A 170 17.51 1.63 11.42
C THR A 170 16.19 0.93 11.11
N PRO A 171 15.13 1.66 10.75
CA PRO A 171 13.94 1.07 10.15
C PRO A 171 14.28 0.39 8.82
N VAL A 172 13.67 -0.78 8.57
CA VAL A 172 13.88 -1.57 7.34
C VAL A 172 12.60 -2.05 6.68
N ALA A 173 11.47 -2.06 7.39
CA ALA A 173 10.17 -2.40 6.82
C ALA A 173 9.02 -1.86 7.68
N VAL A 174 7.84 -1.70 7.08
CA VAL A 174 6.61 -1.34 7.76
C VAL A 174 5.53 -2.39 7.53
N VAL A 175 4.71 -2.63 8.55
CA VAL A 175 3.60 -3.59 8.52
C VAL A 175 2.38 -2.95 9.16
N ALA A 176 1.20 -3.20 8.61
CA ALA A 176 -0.06 -2.74 9.17
C ALA A 176 -1.03 -3.90 9.30
N GLY A 177 -1.74 -3.94 10.42
CA GLY A 177 -2.98 -4.68 10.56
C GLY A 177 -4.18 -3.72 10.50
N PRO A 178 -5.41 -4.22 10.75
CA PRO A 178 -6.62 -3.41 10.69
C PRO A 178 -6.57 -2.11 11.52
N ARG A 179 -5.98 -2.19 12.73
CA ARG A 179 -5.96 -1.10 13.71
C ARG A 179 -4.62 -0.95 14.44
N GLY A 180 -3.53 -1.35 13.79
CA GLY A 180 -2.20 -1.27 14.37
C GLY A 180 -1.14 -1.24 13.27
N SER A 181 0.04 -0.74 13.61
CA SER A 181 1.20 -0.71 12.73
C SER A 181 2.44 -1.15 13.49
N PHE A 182 3.39 -1.73 12.77
CA PHE A 182 4.68 -2.16 13.26
C PHE A 182 5.77 -1.63 12.33
N ILE A 183 6.89 -1.23 12.91
CA ILE A 183 8.11 -0.88 12.20
C ILE A 183 9.13 -1.96 12.54
N THR A 184 9.66 -2.63 11.52
CA THR A 184 10.76 -3.56 11.70
C THR A 184 12.06 -2.78 11.65
N VAL A 185 12.95 -3.05 12.59
CA VAL A 185 14.26 -2.39 12.66
C VAL A 185 15.39 -3.42 12.61
N GLU A 186 16.52 -3.01 12.04
CA GLU A 186 17.75 -3.79 12.04
C GLU A 186 18.81 -3.10 12.90
N ARG A 187 19.60 -3.89 13.64
CA ARG A 187 20.72 -3.40 14.45
C ARG A 187 22.04 -3.68 13.74
N LEU A 188 22.82 -2.62 13.47
CA LEU A 188 24.15 -2.75 12.89
C LEU A 188 25.05 -3.60 13.80
N PRO A 189 25.79 -4.58 13.25
CA PRO A 189 26.69 -5.40 14.04
C PRO A 189 27.74 -4.54 14.73
N HIS A 190 28.11 -4.94 15.95
CA HIS A 190 29.24 -4.33 16.65
C HIS A 190 30.50 -4.51 15.80
N SER A 191 31.22 -3.42 15.49
CA SER A 191 32.61 -3.53 15.10
C SER A 191 33.36 -4.18 16.25
N SER A 192 33.63 -5.47 16.15
CA SER A 192 34.66 -6.12 16.96
C SER A 192 35.97 -5.47 16.55
N GLY A 193 36.40 -4.49 17.35
CA GLY A 193 37.73 -3.90 17.23
C GLY A 193 38.79 -5.01 17.32
N ILE A 194 39.72 -4.99 16.39
CA ILE A 194 40.96 -5.76 16.40
C ILE A 194 41.90 -5.12 17.43
#